data_AF-A0A524M2Z0-F1
#
_entry.id   AF-A0A524M2Z0-F1
#
_cell.length_a   1.000
_cell.length_b   1.000
_cell.length_c   1.000
_cell.angle_alpha   90.00
_cell.angle_beta   90.00
_cell.angle_gamma   90.00
#
_symmetry.space_group_name_H-M   'P 1'
#
loop_
_entity.id
_entity.type
_entity.pdbx_description
1 polymer ?
#
loop_
_entity_poly.entity_id
_entity_poly.type
_entity_poly.pdbx_seq_one_letter_code
_entity_poly.pdbx_strand_id
1 'polypeptide(L)'
;MSIKLAVAYTAIVVGVVTVTAIISTVFLVGSIQHTARRQALNYVTSLSDAISEAAIIDHQARLRAIAERSEEQVDHIYNELGAAAGAAAVAQAQSLAWEYLSSIPVGTAGYISVTDTRGVVLHHPEQVFVGTDISN
;
A
#
# COMPACT_ATOMS: atom_id res chain seq x y z
N MET A 1 -49.50 40.17 -50.20
CA MET A 1 -49.10 40.52 -48.82
C MET A 1 -48.70 39.32 -47.98
N SER A 2 -49.20 38.11 -48.28
CA SER A 2 -48.93 36.83 -47.58
C SER A 2 -47.48 36.33 -47.65
N ILE A 3 -46.78 36.48 -48.79
CA ILE A 3 -45.41 35.95 -48.97
C ILE A 3 -44.39 36.65 -48.05
N LYS A 4 -44.48 37.98 -47.89
CA LYS A 4 -43.56 38.74 -47.02
C LYS A 4 -43.69 38.33 -45.55
N LEU A 5 -44.91 38.04 -45.10
CA LEU A 5 -45.17 37.57 -43.74
C LEU A 5 -44.66 36.15 -43.52
N ALA A 6 -44.83 35.27 -44.51
CA ALA A 6 -44.33 33.90 -44.46
C ALA A 6 -42.79 33.86 -44.38
N VAL A 7 -42.10 34.65 -45.21
CA VAL A 7 -40.62 34.74 -45.20
C VAL A 7 -40.12 35.26 -43.84
N ALA A 8 -40.76 36.29 -43.29
CA ALA A 8 -40.37 36.83 -41.98
C ALA A 8 -40.56 35.80 -40.85
N TYR A 9 -41.68 35.06 -40.84
CA TYR A 9 -41.94 34.03 -39.84
C TYR A 9 -40.94 32.88 -39.92
N THR A 10 -40.65 32.38 -41.12
CA THR A 10 -39.64 31.33 -41.33
C THR A 10 -38.26 31.77 -40.87
N ALA A 11 -37.86 33.02 -41.16
CA ALA A 11 -36.57 33.56 -40.72
C ALA A 11 -36.45 33.59 -39.19
N ILE A 12 -37.51 33.98 -38.47
CA ILE A 12 -37.54 33.98 -37.00
C ILE A 12 -37.42 32.55 -36.46
N VAL A 13 -38.19 31.62 -37.00
CA VAL A 13 -38.17 30.21 -36.56
C VAL A 13 -36.78 29.60 -36.77
N VAL A 14 -36.18 29.81 -37.94
CA VAL A 14 -34.81 29.36 -38.22
C VAL A 14 -33.83 29.98 -37.22
N GLY A 15 -33.93 31.28 -36.96
CA GLY A 15 -33.09 31.96 -35.97
C GLY A 15 -33.18 31.33 -34.58
N VAL A 16 -34.40 31.11 -34.09
CA VAL A 16 -34.63 30.50 -32.76
C VAL A 16 -34.07 29.09 -32.68
N VAL A 17 -34.29 28.25 -33.71
CA VAL A 17 -33.76 26.88 -33.74
C VAL A 17 -32.22 26.90 -33.74
N THR A 18 -31.61 27.81 -34.51
CA THR A 18 -30.15 27.90 -34.61
C THR A 18 -29.53 28.33 -33.28
N VAL A 19 -30.11 29.34 -32.62
CA VAL A 19 -29.63 29.82 -31.31
C VAL A 19 -29.78 28.74 -30.25
N THR A 20 -30.92 28.04 -30.23
CA THR A 20 -31.16 26.93 -29.29
C THR A 20 -30.15 25.81 -29.49
N ALA A 21 -29.89 25.43 -30.75
CA ALA A 21 -28.92 24.39 -31.08
C ALA A 21 -27.51 24.77 -30.61
N ILE A 22 -27.06 26.02 -30.83
CA ILE A 22 -25.75 26.50 -30.38
C ILE A 22 -25.64 26.42 -28.86
N ILE A 23 -26.64 26.92 -28.13
CA ILE A 23 -26.65 26.87 -26.67
C ILE A 23 -26.58 25.41 -26.20
N SER A 24 -27.42 24.52 -26.74
CA SER A 24 -27.41 23.10 -26.39
C SER A 24 -26.04 22.45 -26.63
N THR A 25 -25.38 22.73 -27.75
CA THR A 25 -24.05 22.16 -28.03
C THR A 25 -22.99 22.65 -27.05
N VAL A 26 -22.97 23.95 -26.73
CA VAL A 26 -22.00 24.51 -25.77
C VAL A 26 -22.18 23.90 -24.37
N PHE A 27 -23.42 23.80 -23.89
CA PHE A 27 -23.72 23.19 -22.59
C PHE A 27 -23.41 21.70 -22.56
N LEU A 28 -23.74 20.96 -23.62
CA LEU A 28 -23.48 19.52 -23.69
C LEU A 28 -21.98 19.24 -23.70
N VAL A 29 -21.21 19.94 -24.55
CA VAL A 29 -19.75 19.78 -24.63
C VAL A 29 -19.09 20.15 -23.30
N GLY A 30 -19.50 21.26 -22.67
CA GLY A 30 -18.99 21.67 -21.37
C GLY A 30 -19.26 20.63 -20.27
N SER A 31 -20.49 20.11 -20.21
CA SER A 31 -20.88 19.08 -19.23
C SER A 31 -20.12 17.77 -19.42
N ILE A 32 -19.97 17.32 -20.67
CA ILE A 32 -19.19 16.12 -21.01
C ILE A 32 -17.72 16.31 -20.64
N GLN A 33 -17.12 17.45 -20.96
CA GLN A 33 -15.72 17.72 -20.63
C GLN A 33 -15.46 17.76 -19.12
N HIS A 34 -16.34 18.42 -18.36
CA HIS A 34 -16.21 18.46 -16.90
C HIS A 34 -16.40 17.07 -16.27
N THR A 35 -17.37 16.30 -16.77
CA THR A 35 -17.64 14.95 -16.27
C THR A 35 -16.51 13.99 -16.62
N ALA A 36 -16.05 13.99 -17.88
CA ALA A 36 -14.92 13.17 -18.33
C ALA A 36 -13.63 13.50 -17.57
N ARG A 37 -13.35 14.79 -17.32
CA ARG A 37 -12.18 15.20 -16.54
C ARG A 37 -12.27 14.74 -15.09
N ARG A 38 -13.44 14.87 -14.44
CA ARG A 38 -13.63 14.39 -13.06
C ARG A 38 -13.48 12.87 -12.97
N GLN A 39 -14.07 12.14 -13.91
CA GLN A 39 -13.95 10.68 -13.96
C GLN A 39 -12.50 10.26 -14.15
N ALA A 40 -11.77 10.86 -15.10
CA ALA A 40 -10.35 10.57 -15.33
C ALA A 40 -9.51 10.80 -14.07
N LEU A 41 -9.72 11.90 -13.36
CA LEU A 41 -9.02 12.17 -12.09
C LEU A 41 -9.37 11.13 -11.02
N ASN A 42 -10.66 10.80 -10.86
CA ASN A 42 -11.09 9.81 -9.88
C ASN A 42 -10.49 8.41 -10.18
N TYR A 43 -10.40 8.02 -11.45
CA TYR A 43 -9.76 6.77 -11.85
C TYR A 43 -8.27 6.75 -11.50
N VAL A 44 -7.55 7.84 -11.77
CA VAL A 44 -6.12 7.95 -11.44
C VAL A 44 -5.91 7.86 -9.93
N THR A 45 -6.71 8.57 -9.13
CA THR A 45 -6.62 8.50 -7.67
C THR A 45 -6.91 7.10 -7.16
N SER A 46 -8.03 6.49 -7.60
CA SER A 46 -8.40 5.14 -7.19
C SER A 46 -7.36 4.10 -7.58
N LEU A 47 -6.73 4.24 -8.75
CA LEU A 47 -5.66 3.34 -9.19
C LEU A 47 -4.40 3.52 -8.32
N SER A 48 -4.05 4.75 -8.00
CA SER A 48 -2.93 5.05 -7.10
C SER A 48 -3.15 4.43 -5.72
N ASP A 49 -4.35 4.62 -5.15
CA ASP A 49 -4.71 4.07 -3.84
C ASP A 49 -4.63 2.54 -3.85
N ALA A 50 -5.17 1.89 -4.89
CA ALA A 50 -5.10 0.44 -5.04
C ALA A 50 -3.66 -0.09 -5.17
N ILE A 51 -2.78 0.62 -5.89
CA ILE A 51 -1.36 0.27 -6.00
C ILE A 51 -0.67 0.41 -4.64
N SER A 52 -0.93 1.50 -3.92
CA SER A 52 -0.36 1.73 -2.59
C SER A 52 -0.80 0.65 -1.59
N GLU A 53 -2.08 0.30 -1.59
CA GLU A 53 -2.62 -0.77 -0.73
C GLU A 53 -2.00 -2.14 -1.08
N ALA A 54 -1.95 -2.48 -2.38
CA ALA A 54 -1.32 -3.72 -2.83
C ALA A 54 0.16 -3.81 -2.43
N ALA A 55 0.90 -2.69 -2.51
CA ALA A 55 2.29 -2.63 -2.07
C ALA A 55 2.45 -2.83 -0.55
N ILE A 56 1.52 -2.30 0.26
CA ILE A 56 1.51 -2.53 1.71
C ILE A 56 1.26 -4.00 2.02
N ILE A 57 0.26 -4.61 1.36
CA ILE A 57 -0.07 -6.02 1.56
C ILE A 57 1.09 -6.92 1.15
N ASP A 58 1.70 -6.67 -0.02
CA ASP A 58 2.89 -7.41 -0.48
C ASP A 58 4.06 -7.26 0.50
N HIS A 59 4.31 -6.04 0.98
CA HIS A 59 5.36 -5.80 1.96
C HIS A 59 5.12 -6.58 3.27
N GLN A 60 3.90 -6.55 3.81
CA GLN A 60 3.53 -7.30 5.01
C GLN A 60 3.64 -8.82 4.78
N ALA A 61 3.17 -9.32 3.65
CA ALA A 61 3.27 -10.73 3.29
C ALA A 61 4.73 -11.18 3.20
N ARG A 62 5.60 -10.35 2.61
CA ARG A 62 7.04 -10.61 2.53
C ARG A 62 7.69 -10.64 3.93
N LEU A 63 7.38 -9.67 4.79
CA LEU A 63 7.89 -9.65 6.16
C LEU A 63 7.44 -10.88 6.95
N ARG A 64 6.19 -11.28 6.79
CA ARG A 64 5.64 -12.50 7.39
C ARG A 64 6.38 -13.75 6.89
N ALA A 65 6.60 -13.88 5.59
CA ALA A 65 7.34 -15.02 5.03
C ALA A 65 8.79 -15.08 5.52
N ILE A 66 9.44 -13.92 5.71
CA ILE A 66 10.77 -13.86 6.31
C ILE A 66 10.71 -14.34 7.77
N ALA A 67 9.74 -13.88 8.56
CA ALA A 67 9.57 -14.28 9.94
C ALA A 67 9.31 -15.79 10.09
N GLU A 68 8.36 -16.34 9.33
CA GLU A 68 8.00 -17.77 9.36
C GLU A 68 9.21 -18.66 8.99
N ARG A 69 9.96 -18.29 7.96
CA ARG A 69 11.18 -19.02 7.57
C ARG A 69 12.29 -18.91 8.62
N SER A 70 12.36 -17.76 9.28
CA SER A 70 13.36 -17.53 10.32
C SER A 70 13.05 -18.36 11.57
N GLU A 71 11.77 -18.43 11.94
CA GLU A 71 11.27 -19.30 13.02
C GLU A 71 11.61 -20.77 12.76
N GLU A 72 11.32 -21.28 11.56
CA GLU A 72 11.67 -22.66 11.17
C GLU A 72 13.16 -22.97 11.34
N GLN A 73 14.04 -22.04 10.95
CA GLN A 73 15.49 -22.23 11.09
C GLN A 73 15.93 -22.16 12.56
N VAL A 74 15.36 -21.27 13.37
CA VAL A 74 15.64 -21.18 14.80
C VAL A 74 15.22 -22.45 15.51
N ASP A 75 14.03 -22.98 15.19
CA ASP A 75 13.55 -24.25 15.70
C ASP A 75 14.47 -25.40 15.31
N HIS A 76 14.97 -25.41 14.07
CA HIS A 76 15.94 -26.41 13.62
C HIS A 76 17.24 -26.35 14.44
N ILE A 77 17.83 -25.16 14.62
CA ILE A 77 19.04 -24.95 15.43
C ILE A 77 18.80 -25.41 16.88
N TYR A 78 17.64 -25.05 17.45
CA TYR A 78 17.29 -25.44 18.81
C TYR A 78 17.09 -26.95 18.94
N ASN A 79 16.48 -27.61 17.96
CA ASN A 79 16.29 -29.06 17.98
C ASN A 79 17.62 -29.82 17.80
N GLU A 80 18.56 -29.29 17.03
CA GLU A 80 19.88 -29.92 16.85
C GLU A 80 20.78 -29.77 18.08
N LEU A 81 20.79 -28.59 18.71
CA LEU A 81 21.72 -28.27 19.80
C LEU A 81 21.06 -28.33 21.18
N GLY A 82 19.87 -27.77 21.33
CA GLY A 82 19.11 -27.72 22.58
C GLY A 82 18.65 -29.09 23.07
N ALA A 83 18.49 -30.08 22.18
CA ALA A 83 18.20 -31.46 22.54
C ALA A 83 19.33 -32.13 23.36
N ALA A 84 20.56 -31.60 23.31
CA ALA A 84 21.67 -32.04 24.15
C ALA A 84 21.57 -31.47 25.59
N ALA A 85 20.42 -31.67 26.24
CA ALA A 85 20.05 -31.59 27.68
C ALA A 85 20.87 -30.71 28.68
N GLY A 86 21.53 -29.64 28.24
CA GLY A 86 22.42 -28.83 29.07
C GLY A 86 22.26 -27.33 28.81
N ALA A 87 22.34 -26.54 29.88
CA ALA A 87 22.24 -25.08 29.82
C ALA A 87 23.26 -24.45 28.86
N ALA A 88 24.45 -25.05 28.73
CA ALA A 88 25.47 -24.62 27.79
C ALA A 88 25.03 -24.82 26.31
N ALA A 89 24.32 -25.91 26.01
CA ALA A 89 23.84 -26.20 24.67
C ALA A 89 22.70 -25.26 24.26
N VAL A 90 21.82 -24.91 25.20
CA VAL A 90 20.78 -23.88 24.99
C VAL A 90 21.39 -22.51 24.74
N ALA A 91 22.38 -22.09 25.54
CA ALA A 91 23.06 -20.81 25.33
C ALA A 91 23.78 -20.75 23.97
N GLN A 92 24.39 -21.86 23.56
CA GLN A 92 25.01 -21.97 22.24
C GLN A 92 23.98 -21.90 21.10
N ALA A 93 22.84 -22.59 21.24
CA ALA A 93 21.75 -22.54 20.27
C ALA A 93 21.20 -21.11 20.12
N GLN A 94 21.02 -20.39 21.24
CA GLN A 94 20.58 -18.99 21.24
C GLN A 94 21.59 -18.06 20.53
N SER A 95 22.89 -18.25 20.77
CA SER A 95 23.92 -17.46 20.09
C SER A 95 23.92 -17.67 18.58
N LEU A 96 23.81 -18.93 18.13
CA LEU A 96 23.77 -19.27 16.71
C LEU A 96 22.48 -18.82 16.04
N ALA A 97 21.35 -18.95 16.73
CA ALA A 97 20.07 -18.41 16.28
C ALA A 97 20.18 -16.89 16.08
N TRP A 98 20.79 -16.16 17.02
CA TRP A 98 20.97 -14.72 16.86
C TRP A 98 21.92 -14.34 15.72
N GLU A 99 23.03 -15.07 15.56
CA GLU A 99 23.96 -14.86 14.43
C GLU A 99 23.24 -15.05 13.10
N TYR A 100 22.43 -16.10 12.97
CA TYR A 100 21.59 -16.31 11.80
C TYR A 100 20.58 -15.17 11.59
N LEU A 101 19.76 -14.84 12.60
CA LEU A 101 18.72 -13.82 12.48
C LEU A 101 19.29 -12.43 12.14
N SER A 102 20.42 -12.07 12.75
CA SER A 102 21.10 -10.79 12.49
C SER A 102 21.75 -10.71 11.10
N SER A 103 21.99 -11.85 10.44
CA SER A 103 22.50 -11.91 9.08
C SER A 103 21.43 -11.71 8.00
N ILE A 104 20.14 -11.83 8.34
CA ILE A 104 19.04 -11.74 7.38
C ILE A 104 18.78 -10.27 7.03
N PRO A 105 18.98 -9.86 5.76
CA PRO A 105 18.67 -8.50 5.34
C PRO A 105 17.15 -8.32 5.22
N VAL A 106 16.60 -7.28 5.84
CA VAL A 106 15.18 -6.91 5.68
C VAL A 106 15.10 -5.60 4.89
N GLY A 107 14.99 -5.72 3.57
CA GLY A 107 15.00 -4.55 2.68
C GLY A 107 16.36 -3.84 2.68
N THR A 108 16.36 -2.50 2.64
CA THR A 108 17.59 -1.70 2.59
C THR A 108 18.20 -1.41 3.95
N ALA A 109 17.38 -1.28 4.99
CA ALA A 109 17.81 -0.87 6.33
C ALA A 109 17.05 -1.57 7.48
N GLY A 110 16.10 -2.46 7.16
CA GLY A 110 15.37 -3.21 8.17
C GLY A 110 16.23 -4.33 8.77
N TYR A 111 15.82 -4.78 9.95
CA TYR A 111 16.50 -5.80 10.72
C TYR A 111 15.48 -6.64 11.50
N ILE A 112 15.95 -7.75 12.07
CA ILE A 112 15.18 -8.59 12.98
C ILE A 112 15.63 -8.27 14.41
N SER A 113 14.67 -8.09 15.32
CA SER A 113 14.89 -7.97 16.76
C SER A 113 14.08 -9.03 17.50
N VAL A 114 14.58 -9.48 18.65
CA VAL A 114 13.91 -10.48 19.49
C VAL A 114 13.54 -9.85 20.82
N THR A 115 12.27 -9.98 21.19
CA THR A 115 11.74 -9.52 22.48
C THR A 115 11.09 -10.68 23.23
N ASP A 116 11.14 -10.64 24.55
CA ASP A 116 10.41 -11.61 25.37
C ASP A 116 8.90 -11.28 25.44
N THR A 117 8.13 -12.16 26.06
CA THR A 117 6.67 -12.01 26.24
C THR A 117 6.27 -10.83 27.14
N ARG A 118 7.23 -10.22 27.84
CA ARG A 118 7.03 -9.03 28.67
C ARG A 118 7.37 -7.75 27.92
N GLY A 119 7.80 -7.85 26.66
CA GLY A 119 8.24 -6.69 25.87
C GLY A 119 9.66 -6.25 26.18
N VAL A 120 10.49 -7.09 26.82
CA VAL A 120 11.91 -6.77 27.03
C VAL A 120 12.71 -7.20 25.81
N VAL A 121 13.51 -6.28 25.26
CA VAL A 121 14.39 -6.56 24.12
C VAL A 121 15.53 -7.48 24.56
N LEU A 122 15.58 -8.68 23.98
CA LEU A 122 16.63 -9.68 24.23
C LEU A 122 17.79 -9.52 23.25
N HIS A 123 17.47 -9.30 21.98
CA HIS A 123 18.47 -9.13 20.92
C HIS A 123 18.09 -8.01 19.97
N HIS A 124 19.06 -7.14 19.71
CA HIS A 124 18.93 -6.00 18.82
C HIS A 124 20.28 -5.68 18.17
N PRO A 125 20.34 -5.24 16.90
CA PRO A 125 21.60 -4.85 16.26
C PRO A 125 22.32 -3.74 17.02
N GLU A 126 21.57 -2.77 17.52
CA GLU A 126 22.07 -1.73 18.41
C GLU A 126 21.93 -2.16 19.88
N GLN A 127 23.06 -2.34 20.55
CA GLN A 127 23.15 -2.81 21.94
C GLN A 127 22.42 -1.89 22.95
N VAL A 128 22.23 -0.62 22.62
CA VAL A 128 21.58 0.37 23.51
C VAL A 128 20.14 -0.02 23.86
N PHE A 129 19.47 -0.80 23.00
CA PHE A 129 18.08 -1.21 23.22
C PHE A 129 17.96 -2.52 24.00
N VAL A 130 19.02 -3.32 24.10
CA VAL A 130 18.98 -4.61 24.81
C VAL A 130 18.68 -4.39 26.29
N GLY A 131 17.68 -5.10 26.81
CA GLY A 131 17.19 -4.97 28.19
C GLY A 131 16.17 -3.84 28.40
N THR A 132 15.82 -3.09 27.35
CA THR A 132 14.77 -2.05 27.43
C THR A 132 13.39 -2.69 27.33
N ASP A 133 12.45 -2.23 28.16
CA ASP A 133 11.04 -2.58 28.08
C ASP A 133 10.33 -1.65 27.09
N ILE A 134 9.72 -2.24 26.05
CA ILE A 134 9.01 -1.53 24.98
C ILE A 134 7.48 -1.74 25.02
N SER A 135 6.94 -2.25 26.12
CA SER A 135 5.50 -2.56 26.27
C SER A 135 4.59 -1.35 26.57
N ASN A 136 5.12 -0.13 26.53
CA ASN A 136 4.47 1.10 26.99
C ASN A 136 3.62 1.79 25.91
#